data_AF-A0A933NCC1-F1
#
_entry.id   AF-A0A933NCC1-F1
#
_cell.length_a   1.000
_cell.length_b   1.000
_cell.length_c   1.000
_cell.angle_alpha   90.00
_cell.angle_beta   90.00
_cell.angle_gamma   90.00
#
_symmetry.space_group_name_H-M   'P 1'
#
loop_
_entity.id
_entity.type
_entity.pdbx_description
1 polymer ?
#
loop_
_entity_poly.entity_id
_entity_poly.type
_entity_poly.pdbx_seq_one_letter_code
_entity_poly.pdbx_strand_id
1 'polypeptide(L)'
;MRETTKALEIVDGFKRLEAARALKWTRLDMIVRPFDQVGKWAAMVHLNQGPQSMTIFEEAMVLREIARLGLNQTQIGELLDRHKTWVSRRIGLVEELHPELIETMKLGLLHPGTARRLLVLPPRNQLEMAAAIQKHGLGAKETELLVSLWKKLEDPTQRQTLLFNPKEALRGLKTKSLPIDPRLSPTGQKVQRSLRCLTSEASRIAGLLKALERPEDSRLLEKDLRASQRAVQKVSNALGALVSALSVDESIASGETSESSGSTGKERKGQKDNHYNTAIVPARPRKPRDNPKWRSPCKCVSDGFSRDSEMSGTTRCIPSIYGFGS
;
A
#
# COMPACT_ATOMS: atom_id res chain seq x y z
N MET A 1 -36.88 -35.00 22.47
CA MET A 1 -35.83 -34.15 21.86
C MET A 1 -36.43 -32.77 21.67
N ARG A 2 -35.86 -31.72 22.27
CA ARG A 2 -36.39 -30.35 22.13
C ARG A 2 -35.99 -29.82 20.75
N GLU A 3 -36.96 -29.56 19.89
CA GLU A 3 -36.77 -28.73 18.69
C GLU A 3 -36.44 -27.30 19.16
N THR A 4 -35.16 -26.96 19.19
CA THR A 4 -34.75 -25.55 19.26
C THR A 4 -35.25 -24.87 18.01
N THR A 5 -36.24 -23.99 18.16
CA THR A 5 -36.60 -22.97 17.17
C THR A 5 -35.31 -22.27 16.79
N LYS A 6 -34.79 -22.53 15.58
CA LYS A 6 -33.54 -21.92 15.11
C LYS A 6 -33.78 -20.41 15.03
N ALA A 7 -33.28 -19.68 16.02
CA ALA A 7 -33.28 -18.23 15.99
C ALA A 7 -32.53 -17.76 14.74
N LEU A 8 -33.12 -16.83 14.00
CA LEU A 8 -32.44 -16.20 12.86
C LEU A 8 -31.32 -15.32 13.38
N GLU A 9 -30.13 -15.49 12.82
CA GLU A 9 -28.96 -14.67 13.13
C GLU A 9 -28.59 -13.82 11.91
N ILE A 10 -28.22 -12.57 12.16
CA ILE A 10 -27.81 -11.65 11.11
C ILE A 10 -26.34 -11.90 10.76
N VAL A 11 -26.08 -12.15 9.47
CA VAL A 11 -24.72 -12.37 8.94
C VAL A 11 -24.15 -11.12 8.30
N ASP A 12 -25.00 -10.32 7.66
CA ASP A 12 -24.64 -9.05 7.02
C ASP A 12 -25.81 -8.06 7.09
N GLY A 13 -25.52 -6.77 6.89
CA GLY A 13 -26.52 -5.71 6.90
C GLY A 13 -26.69 -5.04 8.25
N PHE A 14 -25.73 -5.17 9.17
CA PHE A 14 -25.76 -4.51 10.48
C PHE A 14 -26.03 -3.01 10.39
N LYS A 15 -25.37 -2.30 9.47
CA LYS A 15 -25.61 -0.86 9.24
C LYS A 15 -27.04 -0.56 8.77
N ARG A 16 -27.61 -1.43 7.93
CA ARG A 16 -29.00 -1.31 7.42
C ARG A 16 -30.00 -1.60 8.54
N LEU A 17 -29.72 -2.59 9.39
CA LEU A 17 -30.53 -2.90 10.56
C LEU A 17 -30.54 -1.72 11.55
N GLU A 18 -29.38 -1.17 11.87
CA GLU A 18 -29.27 -0.01 12.77
C GLU A 18 -29.99 1.21 12.19
N ALA A 19 -29.84 1.48 10.89
CA ALA A 19 -30.57 2.56 10.23
C ALA A 19 -32.09 2.34 10.29
N ALA A 20 -32.58 1.13 10.05
CA ALA A 20 -34.00 0.80 10.12
C ALA A 20 -34.55 0.93 11.54
N ARG A 21 -33.77 0.55 12.56
CA ARG A 21 -34.09 0.78 13.98
C ARG A 21 -34.21 2.27 14.28
N ALA A 22 -33.24 3.07 13.84
CA ALA A 22 -33.28 4.53 14.01
C ALA A 22 -34.50 5.17 13.31
N LEU A 23 -34.87 4.65 12.14
CA LEU A 23 -36.06 5.07 11.39
C LEU A 23 -37.37 4.45 11.89
N LYS A 24 -37.33 3.63 12.96
CA LYS A 24 -38.47 2.93 13.56
C LYS A 24 -39.26 2.07 12.56
N TRP A 25 -38.58 1.50 11.57
CA TRP A 25 -39.20 0.57 10.64
C TRP A 25 -39.59 -0.72 11.38
N THR A 26 -40.81 -1.18 11.13
CA THR A 26 -41.36 -2.37 11.79
C THR A 26 -41.05 -3.67 11.04
N ARG A 27 -40.60 -3.58 9.78
CA ARG A 27 -40.29 -4.71 8.91
C ARG A 27 -39.05 -4.44 8.04
N LEU A 28 -38.31 -5.50 7.75
CA LEU A 28 -37.15 -5.50 6.89
C LEU A 28 -37.19 -6.74 5.99
N ASP A 29 -36.93 -6.53 4.70
CA ASP A 29 -36.73 -7.64 3.76
C ASP A 29 -35.36 -8.27 3.99
N MET A 30 -35.34 -9.60 4.07
CA MET A 30 -34.13 -10.36 4.36
C MET A 30 -34.07 -11.64 3.52
N ILE A 31 -32.86 -12.06 3.19
CA ILE A 31 -32.60 -13.33 2.51
C ILE A 31 -32.12 -14.32 3.57
N VAL A 32 -32.92 -15.34 3.84
CA VAL A 32 -32.55 -16.43 4.74
C VAL A 32 -31.76 -17.48 3.97
N ARG A 33 -30.61 -17.87 4.51
CA ARG A 33 -29.73 -18.91 3.96
C ARG A 33 -29.27 -19.83 5.09
N PRO A 34 -29.23 -21.16 4.86
CA PRO A 34 -28.63 -22.07 5.82
C PRO A 34 -27.10 -21.94 5.78
N PHE A 35 -26.50 -21.69 6.95
CA PHE A 35 -25.06 -21.75 7.15
C PHE A 35 -24.74 -22.64 8.34
N ASP A 36 -23.63 -23.38 8.26
CA ASP A 36 -22.94 -23.89 9.44
C ASP A 36 -22.09 -22.76 10.07
N GLN A 37 -21.47 -23.03 11.22
CA GLN A 37 -20.73 -22.00 11.95
C GLN A 37 -19.55 -21.45 11.13
N VAL A 38 -18.85 -22.31 10.39
CA VAL A 38 -17.72 -21.93 9.53
C VAL A 38 -18.21 -21.13 8.32
N GLY A 39 -19.26 -21.60 7.66
CA GLY A 39 -19.89 -20.93 6.52
C GLY A 39 -20.43 -19.55 6.88
N LYS A 40 -20.94 -19.36 8.11
CA LYS A 40 -21.37 -18.05 8.60
C LYS A 40 -20.23 -17.02 8.61
N TRP A 41 -19.10 -17.36 9.23
CA TRP A 41 -17.94 -16.47 9.26
C TRP A 41 -17.36 -16.22 7.87
N ALA A 42 -17.29 -17.26 7.04
CA ALA A 42 -16.82 -17.12 5.66
C ALA A 42 -17.75 -16.22 4.84
N ALA A 43 -19.08 -16.36 5.00
CA ALA A 43 -20.06 -15.51 4.35
C ALA A 43 -19.90 -14.05 4.77
N MET A 44 -19.63 -13.78 6.05
CA MET A 44 -19.41 -12.42 6.52
C MET A 44 -18.22 -11.74 5.83
N VAL A 45 -17.13 -12.46 5.60
CA VAL A 45 -15.98 -11.95 4.82
C VAL A 45 -16.35 -11.73 3.35
N HIS A 46 -17.07 -12.67 2.72
CA HIS A 46 -17.44 -12.58 1.30
C HIS A 46 -18.45 -11.47 1.00
N LEU A 47 -19.44 -11.28 1.85
CA LEU A 47 -20.47 -10.24 1.71
C LEU A 47 -19.90 -8.83 1.93
N ASN A 48 -18.75 -8.74 2.60
CA ASN A 48 -18.04 -7.50 2.88
C ASN A 48 -16.74 -7.40 2.05
N GLN A 49 -16.77 -7.81 0.79
CA GLN A 49 -15.67 -7.59 -0.16
C GLN A 49 -15.91 -6.30 -0.95
N GLY A 50 -15.37 -5.18 -0.48
CA GLY A 50 -15.44 -3.92 -1.23
C GLY A 50 -14.78 -2.73 -0.53
N PRO A 51 -14.55 -1.61 -1.25
CA PRO A 51 -14.11 -0.37 -0.63
C PRO A 51 -15.11 0.04 0.46
N GLN A 52 -14.63 0.37 1.66
CA GLN A 52 -15.43 0.82 2.82
C GLN A 52 -16.33 -0.22 3.53
N SER A 53 -16.09 -1.51 3.31
CA SER A 53 -16.84 -2.60 3.96
C SER A 53 -16.21 -3.01 5.30
N MET A 54 -15.22 -3.90 5.26
CA MET A 54 -14.51 -4.45 6.41
C MET A 54 -13.07 -3.93 6.49
N THR A 55 -12.66 -3.52 7.68
CA THR A 55 -11.27 -3.15 7.98
C THR A 55 -10.37 -4.38 8.04
N ILE A 56 -9.07 -4.20 7.82
CA ILE A 56 -8.09 -5.31 7.94
C ILE A 56 -8.12 -5.95 9.34
N PHE A 57 -8.40 -5.16 10.38
CA PHE A 57 -8.51 -5.66 11.75
C PHE A 57 -9.77 -6.50 11.96
N GLU A 58 -10.92 -6.06 11.44
CA GLU A 58 -12.15 -6.86 11.47
C GLU A 58 -11.98 -8.17 10.70
N GLU A 59 -11.36 -8.14 9.51
CA GLU A 59 -11.02 -9.36 8.77
C GLU A 59 -10.18 -10.30 9.64
N ALA A 60 -9.14 -9.78 10.32
CA ALA A 60 -8.30 -10.56 11.22
C ALA A 60 -9.08 -11.22 12.37
N MET A 61 -10.00 -10.48 12.99
CA MET A 61 -10.86 -11.01 14.06
C MET A 61 -11.72 -12.18 13.56
N VAL A 62 -12.32 -12.05 12.37
CA VAL A 62 -13.12 -13.12 11.77
C VAL A 62 -12.28 -14.35 11.47
N LEU A 63 -11.10 -14.17 10.87
CA LEU A 63 -10.21 -15.29 10.55
C LEU A 63 -9.75 -16.03 11.79
N ARG A 64 -9.53 -15.32 12.90
CA ARG A 64 -9.21 -15.94 14.20
C ARG A 64 -10.35 -16.81 14.69
N GLU A 65 -11.60 -16.37 14.58
CA GLU A 65 -12.74 -17.20 14.98
C GLU A 65 -12.89 -18.43 14.07
N ILE A 66 -12.64 -18.32 12.76
CA ILE A 66 -12.60 -19.49 11.87
C ILE A 66 -11.49 -20.46 12.29
N ALA A 67 -10.31 -19.97 12.64
CA ALA A 67 -9.19 -20.79 13.10
C ALA A 67 -9.52 -21.52 14.43
N ARG A 68 -10.23 -20.85 15.35
CA ARG A 68 -10.70 -21.46 16.62
C ARG A 68 -11.72 -22.58 16.42
N LEU A 69 -12.42 -22.60 15.29
CA LEU A 69 -13.30 -23.71 14.90
C LEU A 69 -12.53 -24.92 14.35
N GLY A 70 -11.20 -24.88 14.35
CA GLY A 70 -10.33 -26.02 14.01
C GLY A 70 -9.79 -26.01 12.59
N LEU A 71 -10.09 -24.98 11.78
CA LEU A 71 -9.52 -24.87 10.44
C LEU A 71 -8.07 -24.36 10.50
N ASN A 72 -7.18 -25.01 9.77
CA ASN A 72 -5.82 -24.51 9.60
C ASN A 72 -5.78 -23.35 8.58
N GLN A 73 -4.70 -22.55 8.62
CA GLN A 73 -4.58 -21.35 7.77
C GLN A 73 -4.63 -21.64 6.25
N THR A 74 -4.26 -22.84 5.82
CA THR A 74 -4.36 -23.25 4.40
C THR A 74 -5.82 -23.47 4.02
N GLN A 75 -6.57 -24.21 4.83
CA GLN A 75 -8.00 -24.45 4.65
C GLN A 75 -8.80 -23.14 4.67
N ILE A 76 -8.46 -22.21 5.56
CA ILE A 76 -9.08 -20.87 5.58
C ILE A 76 -8.78 -20.11 4.29
N GLY A 77 -7.56 -20.23 3.76
CA GLY A 77 -7.19 -19.63 2.49
C GLY A 77 -8.03 -20.17 1.33
N GLU A 78 -8.17 -21.49 1.25
CA GLU A 78 -9.02 -22.15 0.24
C GLU A 78 -10.49 -21.75 0.36
N LEU A 79 -11.01 -21.69 1.60
CA LEU A 79 -12.39 -21.28 1.89
C LEU A 79 -12.71 -19.86 1.41
N LEU A 80 -11.73 -18.97 1.42
CA LEU A 80 -11.90 -17.54 1.11
C LEU A 80 -11.31 -17.13 -0.25
N ASP A 81 -10.83 -18.08 -1.06
CA ASP A 81 -10.07 -17.83 -2.29
C ASP A 81 -8.88 -16.86 -2.09
N ARG A 82 -8.13 -17.09 -1.00
CA ARG A 82 -6.94 -16.32 -0.61
C ARG A 82 -5.74 -17.22 -0.40
N HIS A 83 -4.55 -16.65 -0.57
CA HIS A 83 -3.31 -17.36 -0.25
C HIS A 83 -3.14 -17.50 1.28
N LYS A 84 -2.56 -18.62 1.74
CA LYS A 84 -2.23 -18.85 3.17
C LYS A 84 -1.53 -17.64 3.81
N THR A 85 -0.60 -17.00 3.08
CA THR A 85 0.12 -15.81 3.56
C THR A 85 -0.80 -14.62 3.86
N TRP A 86 -1.90 -14.45 3.11
CA TRP A 86 -2.89 -13.40 3.37
C TRP A 86 -3.61 -13.65 4.70
N VAL A 87 -3.90 -14.92 5.01
CA VAL A 87 -4.55 -15.37 6.26
C VAL A 87 -3.60 -15.20 7.44
N SER A 88 -2.39 -15.78 7.35
CA SER A 88 -1.34 -15.70 8.37
C SER A 88 -1.05 -14.25 8.79
N ARG A 89 -0.90 -13.34 7.81
CA ARG A 89 -0.62 -11.92 8.08
C ARG A 89 -1.73 -11.21 8.85
N ARG A 90 -2.98 -11.67 8.74
CA ARG A 90 -4.13 -11.09 9.43
C ARG A 90 -4.28 -11.69 10.81
N ILE A 91 -4.25 -13.01 10.94
CA ILE A 91 -4.28 -13.69 12.24
C ILE A 91 -3.15 -13.17 13.15
N GLY A 92 -1.95 -12.98 12.61
CA GLY A 92 -0.84 -12.40 13.37
C GLY A 92 -1.13 -11.00 13.95
N LEU A 93 -1.97 -10.17 13.32
CA LEU A 93 -2.34 -8.86 13.87
C LEU A 93 -3.15 -8.95 15.17
N VAL A 94 -3.89 -10.04 15.38
CA VAL A 94 -4.73 -10.25 16.56
C VAL A 94 -4.13 -11.20 17.58
N GLU A 95 -3.14 -12.01 17.20
CA GLU A 95 -2.50 -13.00 18.08
C GLU A 95 -1.07 -12.62 18.49
N GLU A 96 -0.31 -11.94 17.63
CA GLU A 96 1.13 -11.71 17.85
C GLU A 96 1.47 -10.23 18.15
N LEU A 97 0.54 -9.31 17.88
CA LEU A 97 0.71 -7.88 18.14
C LEU A 97 0.52 -7.58 19.64
N HIS A 98 1.37 -6.72 20.19
CA HIS A 98 1.26 -6.28 21.58
C HIS A 98 -0.14 -5.67 21.88
N PRO A 99 -0.80 -6.01 23.01
CA PRO A 99 -2.17 -5.55 23.31
C PRO A 99 -2.38 -4.03 23.21
N GLU A 100 -1.42 -3.25 23.70
CA GLU A 100 -1.48 -1.78 23.62
C GLU A 100 -1.48 -1.26 22.16
N LEU A 101 -0.77 -1.96 21.26
CA LEU A 101 -0.76 -1.62 19.84
C LEU A 101 -2.05 -2.06 19.13
N ILE A 102 -2.73 -3.09 19.64
CA ILE A 102 -4.07 -3.46 19.18
C ILE A 102 -5.05 -2.33 19.50
N GLU A 103 -5.02 -1.78 20.72
CA GLU A 103 -5.87 -0.63 21.09
C GLU A 103 -5.52 0.62 20.27
N THR A 104 -4.24 0.90 20.08
CA THR A 104 -3.77 2.00 19.22
C THR A 104 -4.26 1.85 17.77
N MET A 105 -4.31 0.62 17.25
CA MET A 105 -4.82 0.31 15.92
C MET A 105 -6.35 0.46 15.84
N LYS A 106 -7.10 0.06 16.88
CA LYS A 106 -8.55 0.26 16.96
C LYS A 106 -8.92 1.75 16.96
N LEU A 107 -8.12 2.58 17.61
CA LEU A 107 -8.28 4.04 17.61
C LEU A 107 -7.86 4.70 16.28
N GLY A 108 -7.35 3.93 15.31
CA GLY A 108 -6.90 4.45 14.02
C GLY A 108 -5.54 5.17 14.06
N LEU A 109 -4.85 5.16 15.22
CA LEU A 109 -3.56 5.81 15.41
C LEU A 109 -2.39 4.98 14.88
N LEU A 110 -2.59 3.67 14.69
CA LEU A 110 -1.64 2.76 14.07
C LEU A 110 -2.27 2.07 12.86
N HIS A 111 -1.75 2.38 11.66
CA HIS A 111 -2.25 1.75 10.44
C HIS A 111 -1.94 0.24 10.42
N PRO A 112 -2.89 -0.65 10.06
CA PRO A 112 -2.68 -2.11 10.06
C PRO A 112 -1.49 -2.58 9.20
N GLY A 113 -1.25 -1.87 8.10
CA GLY A 113 -0.08 -2.11 7.26
C GLY A 113 1.24 -1.91 8.02
N THR A 114 1.32 -0.91 8.90
CA THR A 114 2.49 -0.63 9.75
C THR A 114 2.58 -1.65 10.88
N ALA A 115 1.48 -1.91 11.59
CA ALA A 115 1.40 -2.90 12.65
C ALA A 115 1.92 -4.28 12.22
N ARG A 116 1.55 -4.72 11.01
CA ARG A 116 2.01 -6.01 10.44
C ARG A 116 3.53 -6.15 10.39
N ARG A 117 4.27 -5.04 10.22
CA ARG A 117 5.74 -5.07 10.15
C ARG A 117 6.40 -5.18 11.52
N LEU A 118 5.64 -4.92 12.58
CA LEU A 118 6.11 -5.08 13.96
C LEU A 118 6.04 -6.54 14.42
N LEU A 119 5.19 -7.38 13.81
CA LEU A 119 4.97 -8.78 14.22
C LEU A 119 6.24 -9.64 14.23
N VAL A 120 7.25 -9.26 13.45
CA VAL A 120 8.54 -9.98 13.42
C VAL A 120 9.44 -9.67 14.62
N LEU A 121 9.03 -8.76 15.51
CA LEU A 121 9.75 -8.32 16.69
C LEU A 121 9.12 -8.90 17.97
N PRO A 122 9.93 -9.15 19.02
CA PRO A 122 9.41 -9.48 20.33
C PRO A 122 8.51 -8.38 20.89
N PRO A 123 7.52 -8.70 21.76
CA PRO A 123 6.50 -7.74 22.22
C PRO A 123 7.07 -6.43 22.78
N ARG A 124 8.13 -6.50 23.60
CA ARG A 124 8.80 -5.32 24.16
C ARG A 124 9.34 -4.39 23.05
N ASN A 125 9.97 -4.96 22.03
CA ASN A 125 10.55 -4.17 20.94
C ASN A 125 9.48 -3.67 19.96
N GLN A 126 8.29 -4.27 19.92
CA GLN A 126 7.17 -3.74 19.14
C GLN A 126 6.77 -2.36 19.67
N LEU A 127 6.71 -2.18 20.99
CA LEU A 127 6.37 -0.90 21.63
C LEU A 127 7.44 0.17 21.36
N GLU A 128 8.71 -0.15 21.60
CA GLU A 128 9.84 0.76 21.35
C GLU A 128 9.88 1.21 19.87
N MET A 129 9.69 0.25 18.95
CA MET A 129 9.64 0.51 17.51
C MET A 129 8.42 1.36 17.13
N ALA A 130 7.24 1.06 17.68
CA ALA A 130 6.01 1.82 17.43
C ALA A 130 6.13 3.27 17.89
N ALA A 131 6.73 3.51 19.06
CA ALA A 131 7.00 4.85 19.58
C ALA A 131 7.92 5.64 18.64
N ALA A 132 8.99 5.02 18.13
CA ALA A 132 9.87 5.66 17.14
C ALA A 132 9.13 5.94 15.81
N ILE A 133 8.33 5.00 15.32
CA ILE A 133 7.52 5.17 14.11
C ILE A 133 6.57 6.36 14.24
N GLN A 134 5.86 6.46 15.36
CA GLN A 134 4.91 7.54 15.60
C GLN A 134 5.61 8.89 15.76
N LYS A 135 6.66 8.94 16.60
CA LYS A 135 7.47 10.15 16.83
C LYS A 135 8.03 10.73 15.53
N HIS A 136 8.48 9.87 14.62
CA HIS A 136 9.08 10.30 13.36
C HIS A 136 8.10 10.28 12.17
N GLY A 137 6.84 9.87 12.36
CA GLY A 137 5.84 9.81 11.28
C GLY A 137 6.23 8.87 10.14
N LEU A 138 6.72 7.67 10.47
CA LEU A 138 7.20 6.71 9.46
C LEU A 138 6.06 5.92 8.82
N GLY A 139 6.06 5.85 7.49
CA GLY A 139 5.12 5.05 6.74
C GLY A 139 5.41 3.55 6.80
N ALA A 140 4.52 2.74 6.23
CA ALA A 140 4.66 1.28 6.27
C ALA A 140 5.94 0.78 5.56
N LYS A 141 6.34 1.36 4.43
CA LYS A 141 7.59 0.99 3.74
C LYS A 141 8.83 1.35 4.56
N GLU A 142 8.84 2.53 5.18
CA GLU A 142 9.94 2.98 6.03
C GLU A 142 10.07 2.11 7.28
N THR A 143 8.93 1.76 7.88
CA THR A 143 8.86 0.82 9.00
C THR A 143 9.49 -0.53 8.64
N GLU A 144 9.18 -1.07 7.46
CA GLU A 144 9.73 -2.33 6.99
C GLU A 144 11.26 -2.28 6.86
N LEU A 145 11.79 -1.18 6.31
CA LEU A 145 13.23 -0.96 6.23
C LEU A 145 13.86 -0.80 7.61
N LEU A 146 13.23 -0.03 8.50
CA LEU A 146 13.73 0.23 9.86
C LEU A 146 13.81 -1.07 10.66
N VAL A 147 12.75 -1.88 10.64
CA VAL A 147 12.71 -3.20 11.26
C VAL A 147 13.80 -4.12 10.68
N SER A 148 13.99 -4.10 9.36
CA SER A 148 15.03 -4.91 8.71
C SER A 148 16.45 -4.49 9.11
N LEU A 149 16.69 -3.19 9.32
CA LEU A 149 17.97 -2.67 9.80
C LEU A 149 18.17 -3.05 11.26
N TRP A 150 17.17 -2.82 12.10
CA TRP A 150 17.21 -3.12 13.53
C TRP A 150 17.56 -4.58 13.81
N LYS A 151 16.98 -5.52 13.03
CA LYS A 151 17.27 -6.95 13.14
C LYS A 151 18.70 -7.34 12.75
N LYS A 152 19.39 -6.54 11.93
CA LYS A 152 20.78 -6.80 11.51
C LYS A 152 21.80 -6.27 12.52
N LEU A 153 21.40 -5.34 13.37
CA LEU A 153 22.27 -4.79 14.42
C LEU A 153 22.29 -5.77 15.58
N GLU A 154 23.48 -6.10 16.07
CA GLU A 154 23.67 -6.95 17.26
C GLU A 154 23.80 -6.10 18.54
N ASP A 155 24.46 -4.95 18.42
CA ASP A 155 24.74 -4.04 19.54
C ASP A 155 23.48 -3.27 20.00
N PRO A 156 23.10 -3.38 21.28
CA PRO A 156 22.00 -2.62 21.87
C PRO A 156 22.13 -1.10 21.72
N THR A 157 23.35 -0.55 21.79
CA THR A 157 23.58 0.90 21.67
C THR A 157 23.28 1.38 20.25
N GLN A 158 23.72 0.62 19.24
CA GLN A 158 23.43 0.91 17.83
C GLN A 158 21.92 0.83 17.55
N ARG A 159 21.22 -0.13 18.16
CA ARG A 159 19.75 -0.24 18.07
C ARG A 159 19.05 0.98 18.67
N GLN A 160 19.51 1.47 19.82
CA GLN A 160 18.95 2.68 20.44
C GLN A 160 19.22 3.92 19.57
N THR A 161 20.44 4.09 19.07
CA THR A 161 20.80 5.18 18.14
C THR A 161 19.94 5.15 16.88
N LEU A 162 19.70 3.96 16.32
CA LEU A 162 18.82 3.77 15.16
C LEU A 162 17.38 4.20 15.46
N LEU A 163 16.84 3.85 16.62
CA LEU A 163 15.48 4.25 17.03
C LEU A 163 15.38 5.73 17.39
N PHE A 164 16.47 6.35 17.86
CA PHE A 164 16.53 7.77 18.17
C PHE A 164 16.49 8.65 16.91
N ASN A 165 17.14 8.21 15.83
CA ASN A 165 17.19 8.93 14.56
C ASN A 165 16.99 8.02 13.33
N PRO A 166 15.78 7.45 13.15
CA PRO A 166 15.52 6.47 12.09
C PRO A 166 15.51 7.12 10.70
N LYS A 167 15.12 8.39 10.58
CA LYS A 167 15.05 9.08 9.28
C LYS A 167 16.41 9.24 8.62
N GLU A 168 17.44 9.51 9.42
CA GLU A 168 18.81 9.62 8.92
C GLU A 168 19.32 8.27 8.40
N ALA A 169 19.14 7.20 9.20
CA ALA A 169 19.51 5.84 8.79
C ALA A 169 18.79 5.37 7.52
N LEU A 170 17.54 5.77 7.34
CA LEU A 170 16.74 5.43 6.16
C LEU A 170 17.09 6.27 4.92
N ARG A 171 17.69 7.45 5.07
CA ARG A 171 17.99 8.37 3.95
C ARG A 171 18.92 7.72 2.92
N GLY A 172 19.96 7.03 3.37
CA GLY A 172 20.91 6.30 2.51
C GLY A 172 20.31 5.10 1.78
N LEU A 173 19.14 4.61 2.22
CA LEU A 173 18.42 3.50 1.56
C LEU A 173 17.41 3.99 0.52
N LYS A 174 16.80 5.16 0.71
CA LYS A 174 15.76 5.70 -0.19
C LYS A 174 16.27 5.98 -1.60
N THR A 175 17.53 6.36 -1.76
CA THR A 175 18.15 6.58 -3.07
C THR A 175 18.21 5.34 -3.95
N LYS A 176 18.24 4.14 -3.35
CA LYS A 176 18.17 2.88 -4.10
C LYS A 176 16.76 2.58 -4.64
N SER A 177 15.72 3.25 -4.12
CA SER A 177 14.31 2.93 -4.38
C SER A 177 13.60 3.85 -5.38
N LEU A 178 14.23 4.90 -5.89
CA LEU A 178 13.59 5.79 -6.87
C LEU A 178 13.27 5.03 -8.19
N PRO A 179 12.09 5.23 -8.79
CA PRO A 179 11.73 4.57 -10.05
C PRO A 179 12.78 4.84 -11.13
N ILE A 180 13.23 3.76 -11.76
CA ILE A 180 14.24 3.82 -12.81
C ILE A 180 13.52 4.15 -14.11
N ASP A 181 14.15 4.95 -14.96
CA ASP A 181 13.59 5.24 -16.27
C ASP A 181 13.60 3.96 -17.13
N PRO A 182 12.43 3.43 -17.53
CA PRO A 182 12.36 2.19 -18.29
C PRO A 182 12.95 2.31 -19.70
N ARG A 183 13.15 3.54 -20.22
CA ARG A 183 13.76 3.77 -21.54
C ARG A 183 15.28 3.57 -21.53
N LEU A 184 15.91 3.53 -20.35
CA LEU A 184 17.36 3.34 -20.24
C LEU A 184 17.74 1.87 -20.47
N SER A 185 18.87 1.67 -21.14
CA SER A 185 19.51 0.35 -21.26
C SER A 185 19.88 -0.21 -19.88
N PRO A 186 20.07 -1.54 -19.70
CA PRO A 186 20.46 -2.11 -18.41
C PRO A 186 21.71 -1.46 -17.78
N THR A 187 22.68 -1.06 -18.59
CA THR A 187 23.85 -0.29 -18.15
C THR A 187 23.47 1.13 -17.75
N GLY A 188 22.65 1.83 -18.55
CA GLY A 188 22.13 3.16 -18.22
C GLY A 188 21.31 3.18 -16.92
N GLN A 189 20.53 2.14 -16.65
CA GLN A 189 19.80 1.97 -15.39
C GLN A 189 20.76 1.80 -14.19
N LYS A 190 21.85 1.04 -14.35
CA LYS A 190 22.90 0.92 -13.32
C LYS A 190 23.55 2.28 -13.06
N VAL A 191 23.91 3.02 -14.12
CA VAL A 191 24.46 4.37 -14.03
C VAL A 191 23.48 5.31 -13.32
N GLN A 192 22.20 5.32 -13.69
CA GLN A 192 21.17 6.15 -13.06
C GLN A 192 21.04 5.88 -11.56
N ARG A 193 21.08 4.61 -11.12
CA ARG A 193 21.10 4.26 -9.69
C ARG A 193 22.34 4.82 -9.00
N SER A 194 23.52 4.63 -9.59
CA SER A 194 24.79 5.11 -9.04
C SER A 194 24.83 6.64 -8.94
N LEU A 195 24.34 7.37 -9.94
CA LEU A 195 24.26 8.83 -9.92
C LEU A 195 23.34 9.33 -8.81
N ARG A 196 22.16 8.73 -8.64
CA ARG A 196 21.24 9.09 -7.54
C ARG A 196 21.82 8.79 -6.17
N CYS A 197 22.56 7.68 -6.05
CA CYS A 197 23.29 7.36 -4.83
C CYS A 197 24.37 8.40 -4.54
N LEU A 198 25.16 8.77 -5.55
CA LEU A 198 26.21 9.78 -5.46
C LEU A 198 25.66 11.15 -5.00
N THR A 199 24.57 11.65 -5.61
CA THR A 199 24.03 12.98 -5.27
C THR A 199 23.56 13.08 -3.82
N SER A 200 22.90 12.03 -3.32
CA SER A 200 22.47 11.97 -1.92
C SER A 200 23.64 11.85 -0.96
N GLU A 201 24.60 10.97 -1.25
CA GLU A 201 25.77 10.79 -0.38
C GLU A 201 26.66 12.03 -0.38
N ALA A 202 26.84 12.70 -1.52
CA ALA A 202 27.57 13.97 -1.58
C ALA A 202 26.94 15.03 -0.68
N SER A 203 25.61 15.16 -0.70
CA SER A 203 24.88 16.10 0.15
C SER A 203 25.05 15.77 1.64
N ARG A 204 24.99 14.48 2.00
CA ARG A 204 25.19 14.01 3.37
C ARG A 204 26.61 14.27 3.87
N ILE A 205 27.60 13.89 3.07
CA ILE A 205 29.03 14.09 3.40
C ILE A 205 29.33 15.58 3.55
N ALA A 206 28.85 16.43 2.65
CA ALA A 206 29.04 17.87 2.76
C ALA A 206 28.45 18.45 4.06
N GLY A 207 27.30 17.94 4.52
CA GLY A 207 26.72 18.29 5.81
C GLY A 207 27.60 17.87 6.99
N LEU A 208 28.08 16.62 6.98
CA LEU A 208 28.97 16.11 8.05
C LEU A 208 30.30 16.85 8.11
N LEU A 209 30.91 17.15 6.96
CA LEU A 209 32.17 17.90 6.91
C LEU A 209 32.01 19.32 7.48
N LYS A 210 30.86 19.97 7.26
CA LYS A 210 30.55 21.27 7.87
C LYS A 210 30.33 21.20 9.38
N ALA A 211 29.89 20.06 9.88
CA ALA A 211 29.62 19.82 11.30
C ALA A 211 30.85 19.32 12.09
N LEU A 212 32.02 19.19 11.45
CA LEU A 212 33.26 18.85 12.15
C LEU A 212 33.76 20.06 12.95
N GLU A 213 33.41 20.10 14.24
CA GLU A 213 33.78 21.19 15.14
C GLU A 213 35.20 21.02 15.74
N ARG A 214 35.67 19.78 15.90
CA ARG A 214 36.98 19.50 16.52
C ARG A 214 38.09 19.43 15.46
N PRO A 215 39.15 20.25 15.57
CA PRO A 215 40.27 20.25 14.62
C PRO A 215 41.18 19.02 14.72
N GLU A 216 41.09 18.24 15.79
CA GLU A 216 41.80 16.97 15.94
C GLU A 216 41.23 15.90 15.00
N ASP A 217 39.90 15.90 14.80
CA ASP A 217 39.21 14.93 13.96
C ASP A 217 39.63 15.08 12.49
N SER A 218 39.82 16.32 12.01
CA SER A 218 40.26 16.58 10.64
C SER A 218 41.71 16.13 10.40
N ARG A 219 42.58 16.20 11.42
CA ARG A 219 43.95 15.67 11.35
C ARG A 219 43.95 14.15 11.28
N LEU A 220 43.14 13.49 12.12
CA LEU A 220 43.03 12.02 12.11
C LEU A 220 42.44 11.50 10.79
N LEU A 221 41.53 12.26 10.18
CA LEU A 221 40.89 11.91 8.91
C LEU A 221 41.68 12.36 7.66
N GLU A 222 42.83 13.00 7.80
CA GLU A 222 43.53 13.66 6.68
C GLU A 222 43.76 12.72 5.47
N LYS A 223 44.21 11.50 5.73
CA LYS A 223 44.48 10.51 4.68
C LYS A 223 43.22 10.13 3.92
N ASP A 224 42.12 9.91 4.64
CA ASP A 224 40.82 9.55 4.08
C ASP A 224 40.23 10.72 3.28
N LEU A 225 40.31 11.94 3.82
CA LEU A 225 39.88 13.16 3.13
C LEU A 225 40.61 13.34 1.80
N ARG A 226 41.95 13.20 1.78
CA ARG A 226 42.74 13.29 0.55
C ARG A 226 42.42 12.18 -0.45
N ALA A 227 42.18 10.95 0.03
CA ALA A 227 41.81 9.83 -0.83
C ALA A 227 40.43 10.04 -1.46
N SER A 228 39.45 10.45 -0.65
CA SER A 228 38.09 10.78 -1.10
C SER A 228 38.09 11.96 -2.07
N GLN A 229 38.88 13.00 -1.83
CA GLN A 229 39.00 14.15 -2.74
C GLN A 229 39.46 13.71 -4.14
N ARG A 230 40.50 12.86 -4.23
CA ARG A 230 40.96 12.31 -5.52
C ARG A 230 39.88 11.46 -6.20
N ALA A 231 39.13 10.66 -5.44
CA ALA A 231 38.06 9.85 -5.99
C ALA A 231 36.91 10.72 -6.56
N VAL A 232 36.51 11.77 -5.81
CA VAL A 232 35.51 12.75 -6.26
C VAL A 232 35.99 13.47 -7.51
N GLN A 233 37.26 13.87 -7.59
CA GLN A 233 37.81 14.53 -8.77
C GLN A 233 37.76 13.61 -10.01
N LYS A 234 38.08 12.32 -9.88
CA LYS A 234 37.98 11.36 -10.98
C LYS A 234 36.54 11.26 -11.49
N VAL A 235 35.57 11.17 -10.59
CA VAL A 235 34.15 11.14 -10.95
C VAL A 235 33.72 12.46 -11.60
N SER A 236 34.13 13.61 -11.04
CA SER A 236 33.84 14.94 -11.59
C SER A 236 34.36 15.09 -13.02
N ASN A 237 35.57 14.62 -13.31
CA ASN A 237 36.15 14.68 -14.65
C ASN A 237 35.36 13.80 -15.64
N ALA A 238 34.97 12.59 -15.23
CA ALA A 238 34.17 11.70 -16.07
C ALA A 238 32.76 12.26 -16.34
N LEU A 239 32.12 12.86 -15.33
CA LEU A 239 30.83 13.54 -15.48
C LEU A 239 30.95 14.75 -16.40
N GLY A 240 31.97 15.59 -16.20
CA GLY A 240 32.23 16.77 -17.03
C GLY A 240 32.42 16.41 -18.50
N ALA A 241 33.20 15.38 -18.81
CA ALA A 241 33.39 14.91 -20.18
C ALA A 241 32.06 14.51 -20.87
N LEU A 242 31.18 13.81 -20.15
CA LEU A 242 29.86 13.42 -20.68
C LEU A 242 28.90 14.61 -20.82
N VAL A 243 28.86 15.52 -19.84
CA VAL A 243 28.01 16.72 -19.90
C VAL A 243 28.44 17.65 -21.04
N SER A 244 29.75 17.83 -21.24
CA SER A 244 30.28 18.61 -22.36
C SER A 244 29.91 17.98 -23.70
N ALA A 245 29.99 16.65 -23.84
CA ALA A 245 29.58 15.96 -25.07
C ALA A 245 28.10 16.18 -25.39
N LEU A 246 27.22 16.19 -24.38
CA LEU A 246 25.79 16.46 -24.55
C LEU A 246 25.49 17.93 -24.91
N SER A 247 26.36 18.86 -24.51
CA SER A 247 26.19 20.29 -24.79
C SER A 247 26.63 20.67 -26.22
N VAL A 248 27.49 19.88 -26.86
CA VAL A 248 27.93 20.09 -28.25
C VAL A 248 26.82 19.71 -29.24
N ASP A 249 26.06 18.65 -28.96
CA ASP A 249 24.96 18.21 -29.84
C ASP A 249 23.79 19.23 -29.92
N GLU A 250 23.56 20.04 -28.88
CA GLU A 250 22.56 21.12 -28.94
C GLU A 250 22.99 22.28 -29.85
N SER A 251 24.30 22.49 -30.05
CA SER A 251 24.83 23.60 -30.87
C SER A 251 24.87 23.32 -32.37
N ILE A 252 24.87 22.04 -32.78
CA ILE A 252 24.86 21.64 -34.20
C ILE A 252 23.44 21.70 -34.78
N ALA A 253 22.39 21.65 -33.95
CA ALA A 253 21.00 21.72 -34.40
C ALA A 253 20.52 23.13 -34.84
N SER A 254 21.33 24.18 -34.64
CA SER A 254 20.91 25.58 -34.83
C SER A 254 21.60 26.32 -36.00
N GLY A 255 22.35 25.66 -36.87
CA GLY A 255 23.11 26.33 -37.93
C GLY A 255 23.09 25.63 -39.28
N GLU A 256 21.98 25.75 -40.02
CA GLU A 256 21.86 25.61 -41.49
C GLU A 256 20.36 25.85 -41.83
N THR A 257 19.90 27.01 -42.31
CA THR A 257 19.96 27.43 -43.71
C THR A 257 19.27 28.80 -43.91
N SER A 258 19.95 29.74 -44.57
CA SER A 258 19.41 30.83 -45.39
C SER A 258 19.88 30.52 -46.82
N GLU A 259 19.13 30.61 -47.92
CA GLU A 259 18.07 31.54 -48.29
C GLU A 259 17.42 31.09 -49.62
N SER A 260 16.10 31.32 -49.73
CA SER A 260 15.31 31.71 -50.93
C SER A 260 15.34 30.84 -52.22
N SER A 261 14.27 30.63 -52.99
CA SER A 261 13.09 31.46 -53.28
C SER A 261 12.03 30.68 -54.09
N GLY A 262 10.76 31.14 -54.03
CA GLY A 262 9.67 30.83 -54.98
C GLY A 262 8.46 30.08 -54.39
N SER A 263 7.54 30.73 -53.65
CA SER A 263 6.29 31.39 -54.13
C SER A 263 5.23 30.37 -54.62
N THR A 264 3.95 30.29 -54.18
CA THR A 264 3.03 31.20 -53.47
C THR A 264 1.70 30.49 -53.15
N GLY A 265 1.09 30.80 -51.97
CA GLY A 265 -0.37 30.79 -51.60
C GLY A 265 -1.16 29.46 -51.67
N LYS A 266 -2.00 29.05 -50.69
CA LYS A 266 -2.92 29.80 -49.82
C LYS A 266 -3.45 28.90 -48.66
N GLU A 267 -3.54 29.49 -47.45
CA GLU A 267 -4.63 29.43 -46.42
C GLU A 267 -5.33 28.09 -46.06
N ARG A 268 -5.67 27.71 -44.80
CA ARG A 268 -5.87 28.43 -43.51
C ARG A 268 -6.09 27.44 -42.34
N LYS A 269 -5.65 27.86 -41.14
CA LYS A 269 -6.21 27.71 -39.76
C LYS A 269 -6.46 26.32 -39.13
N GLY A 270 -5.98 26.16 -37.88
CA GLY A 270 -6.72 25.39 -36.86
C GLY A 270 -5.91 24.82 -35.70
N GLN A 271 -5.42 25.69 -34.82
CA GLN A 271 -4.86 25.39 -33.49
C GLN A 271 -5.83 24.57 -32.61
N LYS A 272 -5.34 23.55 -31.88
CA LYS A 272 -5.90 23.09 -30.61
C LYS A 272 -4.85 22.42 -29.72
N ASP A 273 -4.83 22.88 -28.48
CA ASP A 273 -4.02 22.45 -27.35
C ASP A 273 -4.28 20.99 -26.99
N ASN A 274 -3.23 20.19 -26.80
CA ASN A 274 -3.35 18.86 -26.21
C ASN A 274 -2.73 18.84 -24.81
N HIS A 275 -3.61 19.05 -23.83
CA HIS A 275 -3.46 18.61 -22.46
C HIS A 275 -3.22 17.09 -22.43
N TYR A 276 -2.13 16.64 -21.83
CA TYR A 276 -1.92 15.22 -21.55
C TYR A 276 -2.85 14.78 -20.42
N ASN A 277 -4.01 14.23 -20.81
CA ASN A 277 -4.88 13.46 -19.93
C ASN A 277 -4.16 12.15 -19.54
N THR A 278 -3.83 12.01 -18.26
CA THR A 278 -3.33 10.76 -17.68
C THR A 278 -4.52 9.81 -17.51
N ALA A 279 -4.74 8.90 -18.47
CA ALA A 279 -5.74 7.85 -18.35
C ALA A 279 -5.24 6.77 -17.37
N ILE A 280 -5.87 6.71 -16.19
CA ILE A 280 -5.76 5.58 -15.26
C ILE A 280 -6.49 4.41 -15.92
N VAL A 281 -5.76 3.39 -16.35
CA VAL A 281 -6.33 2.13 -16.84
C VAL A 281 -6.86 1.35 -15.62
N PRO A 282 -8.17 1.05 -15.52
CA PRO A 282 -8.66 0.18 -14.46
C PRO A 282 -8.15 -1.24 -14.69
N ALA A 283 -7.62 -1.85 -13.63
CA ALA A 283 -7.24 -3.25 -13.61
C ALA A 283 -8.46 -4.11 -14.00
N ARG A 284 -8.30 -4.98 -15.01
CA ARG A 284 -9.32 -5.96 -15.39
C ARG A 284 -9.71 -6.81 -14.17
N PRO A 285 -11.00 -7.07 -13.92
CA PRO A 285 -11.38 -8.08 -12.95
C PRO A 285 -10.85 -9.43 -13.42
N ARG A 286 -10.08 -10.13 -12.56
CA ARG A 286 -9.77 -11.53 -12.78
C ARG A 286 -11.08 -12.31 -12.65
N LYS A 287 -11.42 -13.13 -13.65
CA LYS A 287 -12.55 -14.07 -13.56
C LYS A 287 -12.41 -14.89 -12.27
N PRO A 288 -13.49 -15.12 -11.51
CA PRO A 288 -13.49 -16.16 -10.49
C PRO A 288 -13.10 -17.49 -11.16
N ARG A 289 -12.25 -18.29 -10.52
CA ARG A 289 -12.09 -19.68 -10.94
C ARG A 289 -13.42 -20.37 -10.67
N ASP A 290 -14.06 -20.86 -11.73
CA ASP A 290 -15.22 -21.75 -11.62
C ASP A 290 -14.83 -22.94 -10.74
N ASN A 291 -15.30 -22.96 -9.48
CA ASN A 291 -15.10 -24.07 -8.58
C ASN A 291 -16.33 -25.01 -8.67
N PRO A 292 -16.19 -26.22 -9.23
CA PRO A 292 -17.33 -27.11 -9.48
C PRO A 292 -17.97 -27.71 -8.22
N LYS A 293 -17.44 -27.45 -7.02
CA LYS A 293 -17.98 -27.97 -5.74
C LYS A 293 -19.32 -27.39 -5.29
N TRP A 294 -19.89 -26.41 -6.01
CA TRP A 294 -21.19 -25.79 -5.69
C TRP A 294 -22.29 -26.08 -6.72
N ARG A 295 -22.14 -27.12 -7.55
CA ARG A 295 -23.26 -27.65 -8.34
C ARG A 295 -23.86 -28.85 -7.61
N SER A 296 -24.93 -28.61 -6.86
CA SER A 296 -25.89 -29.67 -6.52
C SER A 296 -27.25 -29.33 -7.16
N PRO A 297 -27.94 -30.31 -7.75
CA PRO A 297 -29.10 -30.07 -8.60
C PRO A 297 -30.33 -29.86 -7.72
N CYS A 298 -30.80 -28.62 -7.60
CA CYS A 298 -32.17 -28.39 -7.14
C CYS A 298 -33.12 -28.73 -8.31
N LYS A 299 -33.78 -29.88 -8.21
CA LYS A 299 -35.00 -30.16 -8.96
C LYS A 299 -36.04 -29.11 -8.55
N CYS A 300 -36.28 -28.13 -9.41
CA CYS A 300 -37.45 -27.29 -9.32
C CYS A 300 -38.67 -28.14 -9.66
N VAL A 301 -39.51 -28.45 -8.66
CA VAL A 301 -40.89 -28.84 -8.89
C VAL A 301 -41.62 -27.56 -9.28
N SER A 302 -42.05 -27.51 -10.52
CA SER A 302 -42.86 -26.45 -11.10
C SER A 302 -44.31 -26.63 -10.65
N ASP A 303 -44.78 -25.78 -9.73
CA ASP A 303 -46.20 -25.46 -9.61
C ASP A 303 -46.37 -23.98 -9.93
N GLY A 304 -47.20 -23.73 -10.95
CA GLY A 304 -47.30 -22.46 -11.64
C GLY A 304 -48.05 -21.39 -10.85
N PHE A 305 -47.76 -20.13 -11.18
CA PHE A 305 -48.75 -19.06 -11.10
C PHE A 305 -48.45 -18.02 -12.19
N SER A 306 -49.51 -17.64 -12.89
CA SER A 306 -49.53 -16.85 -14.12
C SER A 306 -49.10 -15.39 -13.96
N ARG A 307 -48.67 -14.87 -15.12
CA ARG A 307 -48.44 -13.46 -15.50
C ARG A 307 -49.51 -12.49 -14.99
N ASP A 308 -49.12 -11.27 -14.65
CA ASP A 308 -49.34 -10.09 -15.50
C ASP A 308 -48.93 -8.77 -14.83
N SER A 309 -48.70 -7.78 -15.70
CA SER A 309 -48.63 -6.32 -15.51
C SER A 309 -47.25 -5.64 -15.39
N GLU A 310 -46.94 -4.95 -16.49
CA GLU A 310 -45.85 -4.02 -16.75
C GLU A 310 -46.04 -2.64 -16.07
N MET A 311 -44.90 -1.93 -16.03
CA MET A 311 -44.72 -0.50 -16.30
C MET A 311 -44.73 0.55 -15.17
N SER A 312 -43.59 1.26 -15.18
CA SER A 312 -43.36 2.69 -14.91
C SER A 312 -42.95 3.10 -13.50
N GLY A 313 -41.86 3.88 -13.40
CA GLY A 313 -41.42 4.49 -12.15
C GLY A 313 -39.96 4.94 -12.12
N THR A 314 -39.65 5.99 -12.87
CA THR A 314 -38.37 6.68 -12.94
C THR A 314 -37.99 7.37 -11.62
N THR A 315 -36.69 7.35 -11.29
CA THR A 315 -35.91 8.38 -10.56
C THR A 315 -36.06 8.51 -9.03
N ARG A 316 -34.97 8.25 -8.28
CA ARG A 316 -34.12 9.30 -7.66
C ARG A 316 -33.02 8.71 -6.77
N CYS A 317 -31.77 8.93 -7.20
CA CYS A 317 -30.63 8.98 -6.28
C CYS A 317 -30.81 10.20 -5.36
N ILE A 318 -30.75 10.00 -4.05
CA ILE A 318 -30.61 11.08 -3.07
C ILE A 318 -29.18 11.02 -2.51
N PRO A 319 -28.42 12.13 -2.52
CA PRO A 319 -27.06 12.14 -2.03
C PRO A 319 -26.98 12.11 -0.50
N SER A 320 -25.94 11.44 -0.01
CA SER A 320 -25.47 11.42 1.37
C SER A 320 -25.27 12.85 1.91
N ILE A 321 -25.99 13.20 2.98
CA ILE A 321 -25.71 14.40 3.77
C ILE A 321 -25.15 13.95 5.12
N TYR A 322 -23.85 14.21 5.31
CA TYR A 322 -23.23 14.23 6.63
C TYR A 322 -23.72 15.46 7.39
N GLY A 323 -24.20 15.25 8.61
CA GLY A 323 -24.43 16.31 9.59
C GLY A 323 -23.93 15.84 10.96
N PHE A 324 -22.72 16.28 11.32
CA PHE A 324 -22.22 16.25 12.69
C PHE A 324 -23.02 17.24 13.53
N GLY A 325 -23.37 16.87 14.76
CA GLY A 325 -23.97 17.78 15.73
C GLY A 325 -24.28 17.09 17.05
N SER A 326 -23.27 17.15 17.94
CA SER A 326 -23.26 17.06 19.41
C SER A 326 -24.17 16.06 20.13
#